data_AF-A0A445C8U8-F1
#
_entry.id   AF-A0A445C8U8-F1
#
_cell.length_a   1.000
_cell.length_b   1.000
_cell.length_c   1.000
_cell.angle_alpha   90.00
_cell.angle_beta   90.00
_cell.angle_gamma   90.00
#
_symmetry.space_group_name_H-M   'P 1'
#
loop_
_entity.id
_entity.type
_entity.pdbx_description
1 polymer ?
#
loop_
_entity_poly.entity_id
_entity_poly.type
_entity_poly.pdbx_seq_one_letter_code
_entity_poly.pdbx_strand_id
1 'polypeptide(L)'
;MDLVDQDLLLEEDEVEQDYTYFLRQYLEEHLEDDDGDGVVHLAEPSLHTYLGEIEDTRHRTAFLDGDSVVNLPLFRLQGVVLFPGATLPLRVIEPRMVAAVERALSQVDVPYTIGVIRIHRDTANWRMKSASIGTTAEIRQYGRLQDGSLNVVTRGQQRFRLRRCWNDADGVPYGEIEIIEEGLPLKTPRDVFGELGPSSARSSGDKVTGKSYQEIRSNLNEAETKDSRIDSCSTSGNQSCIGEELNDSFENRYAYPSNKISTAFWPHWVYRMFDSHSLAQRAADMWRKIIGVPSMDNLVKKPDILSFYIASKIPVSESTRQELLDIDGIAYRLRKEIELLESIDIIQCKSCQTIIAKRSDMLVMSSEGPLGAYVNPGGYVHEIMTLHKANGLDLDGPPATEYSWFPGYAWTITRCASCRTQMGWLFTATTKKLKPRSFWGIRSCQVA
;
A
#
# COMPACT_ATOMS: atom_id res chain seq x y z
N MET A 1 21.74 11.68 -17.56
CA MET A 1 20.34 11.23 -17.55
C MET A 1 20.31 10.05 -18.49
N ASP A 2 20.36 8.85 -17.93
CA ASP A 2 20.39 7.62 -18.71
C ASP A 2 18.98 7.33 -19.24
N LEU A 3 18.90 6.73 -20.43
CA LEU A 3 17.65 6.47 -21.15
C LEU A 3 16.65 5.61 -20.34
N VAL A 4 17.13 4.86 -19.35
CA VAL A 4 16.33 3.98 -18.48
C VAL A 4 15.43 4.77 -17.52
N ASP A 5 15.90 5.91 -17.02
CA ASP A 5 15.10 6.75 -16.10
C ASP A 5 13.99 7.50 -16.84
N GLN A 6 14.21 7.80 -18.12
CA GLN A 6 13.22 8.50 -18.95
C GLN A 6 12.05 7.59 -19.35
N ASP A 7 12.32 6.30 -19.58
CA ASP A 7 11.31 5.29 -19.89
C ASP A 7 10.44 4.94 -18.66
N LEU A 8 11.01 4.85 -17.46
CA LEU A 8 10.25 4.65 -16.22
C LEU A 8 9.28 5.80 -15.90
N LEU A 9 9.64 7.02 -16.27
CA LEU A 9 8.85 8.23 -16.02
C LEU A 9 7.67 8.38 -16.98
N LEU A 10 7.84 8.00 -18.25
CA LEU A 10 6.73 7.96 -19.22
C LEU A 10 5.71 6.88 -18.85
N GLU A 11 6.17 5.75 -18.27
CA GLU A 11 5.28 4.73 -17.74
C GLU A 11 4.43 5.21 -16.55
N GLU A 12 4.97 6.04 -15.64
CA GLU A 12 4.19 6.54 -14.49
C GLU A 12 3.09 7.53 -14.89
N ASP A 13 3.38 8.45 -15.81
CA ASP A 13 2.40 9.42 -16.31
C ASP A 13 1.30 8.76 -17.19
N GLU A 14 1.64 7.71 -17.94
CA GLU A 14 0.66 6.91 -18.71
C GLU A 14 -0.24 6.07 -17.79
N VAL A 15 0.31 5.48 -16.72
CA VAL A 15 -0.46 4.71 -15.73
C VAL A 15 -1.48 5.60 -15.01
N GLU A 16 -1.15 6.86 -14.73
CA GLU A 16 -2.06 7.81 -14.05
C GLU A 16 -3.25 8.23 -14.95
N GLN A 17 -3.03 8.37 -16.26
CA GLN A 17 -4.09 8.71 -17.22
C GLN A 17 -5.08 7.55 -17.44
N ASP A 18 -4.59 6.33 -17.66
CA ASP A 18 -5.42 5.13 -17.89
C ASP A 18 -6.30 4.81 -16.67
N TYR A 19 -5.76 5.11 -15.49
CA TYR A 19 -6.40 4.95 -14.20
C TYR A 19 -7.59 5.88 -13.96
N THR A 20 -7.48 7.16 -14.32
CA THR A 20 -8.59 8.13 -14.17
C THR A 20 -9.79 7.77 -15.05
N TYR A 21 -9.53 7.20 -16.24
CA TYR A 21 -10.56 6.71 -17.14
C TYR A 21 -11.30 5.49 -16.58
N PHE A 22 -10.55 4.49 -16.08
CA PHE A 22 -11.13 3.28 -15.50
C PHE A 22 -12.01 3.55 -14.26
N LEU A 23 -11.58 4.47 -13.39
CA LEU A 23 -12.33 4.86 -12.20
C LEU A 23 -13.65 5.58 -12.50
N ARG A 24 -13.67 6.41 -13.56
CA ARG A 24 -14.90 7.03 -14.04
C ARG A 24 -15.91 5.95 -14.46
N GLN A 25 -15.47 4.98 -15.26
CA GLN A 25 -16.33 3.90 -15.74
C GLN A 25 -16.87 3.02 -14.59
N TYR A 26 -16.03 2.64 -13.61
CA TYR A 26 -16.48 1.81 -12.49
C TYR A 26 -17.56 2.49 -11.62
N LEU A 27 -17.42 3.79 -11.34
CA LEU A 27 -18.44 4.50 -10.56
C LEU A 27 -19.72 4.78 -11.35
N GLU A 28 -19.64 4.96 -12.67
CA GLU A 28 -20.82 4.99 -13.55
C GLU A 28 -21.57 3.65 -13.51
N GLU A 29 -20.86 2.52 -13.41
CA GLU A 29 -21.45 1.17 -13.35
C GLU A 29 -21.98 0.78 -11.95
N HIS A 30 -21.41 1.31 -10.85
CA HIS A 30 -21.71 0.86 -9.47
C HIS A 30 -22.48 1.88 -8.61
N LEU A 31 -22.72 3.11 -9.09
CA LEU A 31 -23.64 4.07 -8.48
C LEU A 31 -24.99 4.01 -9.22
N GLU A 32 -25.74 2.93 -9.01
CA GLU A 32 -27.08 2.77 -9.56
C GLU A 32 -28.03 3.88 -9.05
N ASP A 33 -28.57 4.67 -9.99
CA ASP A 33 -29.95 5.18 -9.93
C ASP A 33 -30.45 5.31 -11.38
N ASP A 34 -31.68 4.84 -11.61
CA ASP A 34 -32.43 4.66 -12.88
C ASP A 34 -32.61 5.93 -13.75
N ASP A 35 -32.06 7.07 -13.33
CA ASP A 35 -32.12 8.35 -14.04
C ASP A 35 -30.71 8.73 -14.52
N GLY A 36 -30.27 8.14 -15.65
CA GLY A 36 -28.95 8.38 -16.23
C GLY A 36 -28.68 9.85 -16.56
N ASP A 37 -27.86 10.52 -15.75
CA ASP A 37 -27.02 11.72 -16.04
C ASP A 37 -26.23 12.15 -14.77
N GLY A 38 -25.70 11.19 -14.00
CA GLY A 38 -24.94 11.47 -12.78
C GLY A 38 -23.44 11.67 -13.09
N VAL A 39 -22.86 12.82 -12.75
CA VAL A 39 -21.42 13.08 -12.98
C VAL A 39 -20.63 12.89 -11.67
N VAL A 40 -19.56 12.10 -11.73
CA VAL A 40 -18.57 11.98 -10.64
C VAL A 40 -17.21 12.49 -11.12
N HIS A 41 -16.73 13.56 -10.50
CA HIS A 41 -15.43 14.18 -10.80
C HIS A 41 -14.34 13.60 -9.90
N LEU A 42 -13.86 12.38 -10.20
CA LEU A 42 -12.87 11.69 -9.35
C LEU A 42 -11.45 12.20 -9.47
N ALA A 43 -11.12 12.83 -10.60
CA ALA A 43 -9.79 13.39 -10.82
C ALA A 43 -9.60 14.74 -10.14
N GLU A 44 -10.68 15.45 -9.78
CA GLU A 44 -10.54 16.81 -9.24
C GLU A 44 -9.98 16.85 -7.81
N PRO A 45 -10.37 15.95 -6.88
CA PRO A 45 -9.83 15.97 -5.53
C PRO A 45 -8.33 15.68 -5.45
N SER A 46 -7.78 14.85 -6.33
CA SER A 46 -6.33 14.56 -6.41
C SER A 46 -5.52 15.72 -6.98
N LEU A 47 -6.15 16.61 -7.75
CA LEU A 47 -5.50 17.80 -8.31
C LEU A 47 -5.41 18.96 -7.29
N HIS A 48 -6.01 18.81 -6.10
CA HIS A 48 -5.99 19.82 -5.03
C HIS A 48 -6.41 21.22 -5.49
N THR A 49 -7.41 21.33 -6.38
CA THR A 49 -7.86 22.59 -7.00
C THR A 49 -8.31 23.66 -6.00
N TYR A 50 -8.70 23.26 -4.78
CA TYR A 50 -9.02 24.17 -3.67
C TYR A 50 -7.83 25.01 -3.18
N LEU A 51 -6.60 24.67 -3.58
CA LEU A 51 -5.39 25.47 -3.34
C LEU A 51 -5.27 26.69 -4.26
N GLY A 52 -6.13 26.81 -5.28
CA GLY A 52 -6.08 27.88 -6.26
C GLY A 52 -4.99 27.69 -7.30
N GLU A 53 -4.54 28.79 -7.90
CA GLU A 53 -3.50 28.76 -8.93
C GLU A 53 -2.13 28.46 -8.31
N ILE A 54 -1.56 27.31 -8.66
CA ILE A 54 -0.23 26.86 -8.28
C ILE A 54 0.55 26.47 -9.54
N GLU A 55 1.85 26.77 -9.56
CA GLU A 55 2.73 26.54 -10.69
C GLU A 55 3.41 25.18 -10.57
N ASP A 56 3.48 24.43 -11.67
CA ASP A 56 4.28 23.20 -11.76
C ASP A 56 5.76 23.55 -11.92
N THR A 57 6.59 22.97 -11.06
CA THR A 57 8.04 23.17 -11.07
C THR A 57 8.70 22.57 -12.32
N ARG A 58 8.05 21.58 -12.96
CA ARG A 58 8.57 20.72 -14.04
C ARG A 58 9.91 20.06 -13.73
N HIS A 59 10.37 20.17 -12.49
CA HIS A 59 11.60 19.59 -12.02
C HIS A 59 11.34 18.12 -11.68
N ARG A 60 12.36 17.29 -11.89
CA ARG A 60 12.38 15.90 -11.48
C ARG A 60 13.74 15.67 -10.84
N THR A 61 13.76 15.59 -9.52
CA THR A 61 15.01 15.33 -8.77
C THR A 61 15.36 13.85 -8.90
N ALA A 62 16.62 13.56 -9.26
CA ALA A 62 17.12 12.19 -9.25
C ALA A 62 17.10 11.64 -7.82
N PHE A 63 16.88 10.33 -7.68
CA PHE A 63 17.01 9.68 -6.38
C PHE A 63 18.44 9.78 -5.88
N LEU A 64 18.54 9.94 -4.55
CA LEU A 64 19.80 9.94 -3.85
C LEU A 64 20.26 8.49 -3.66
N ASP A 65 21.57 8.27 -3.71
CA ASP A 65 22.16 6.97 -3.48
C ASP A 65 21.85 6.46 -2.06
N GLY A 66 21.74 5.13 -1.91
CA GLY A 66 21.59 4.49 -0.60
C GLY A 66 22.70 4.93 0.38
N ASP A 67 22.34 5.10 1.65
CA ASP A 67 23.20 5.57 2.73
C ASP A 67 23.74 7.00 2.58
N SER A 68 23.31 7.74 1.55
CA SER A 68 23.66 9.16 1.39
C SER A 68 23.18 9.98 2.59
N VAL A 69 24.06 10.83 3.10
CA VAL A 69 23.75 11.74 4.21
C VAL A 69 23.61 13.17 3.67
N VAL A 70 22.42 13.75 3.82
CA VAL A 70 22.10 15.09 3.33
C VAL A 70 21.32 15.90 4.37
N ASN A 71 21.40 17.23 4.23
CA ASN A 71 20.68 18.16 5.10
C ASN A 71 19.50 18.76 4.35
N LEU A 72 18.30 18.57 4.89
CA LEU A 72 17.05 19.08 4.29
C LEU A 72 16.24 19.91 5.28
N PRO A 73 15.48 20.91 4.81
CA PRO A 73 14.40 21.51 5.58
C PRO A 73 13.38 20.44 6.00
N LEU A 74 12.96 20.46 7.27
CA LEU A 74 12.20 19.38 7.89
C LEU A 74 10.77 19.80 8.28
N PHE A 75 9.78 19.20 7.66
CA PHE A 75 8.37 19.31 8.01
C PHE A 75 7.98 18.24 9.02
N ARG A 76 7.77 18.68 10.27
CA ARG A 76 7.38 17.85 11.41
C ARG A 76 5.86 17.89 11.57
N LEU A 77 5.17 16.90 11.02
CA LEU A 77 3.70 16.89 10.96
C LEU A 77 3.10 15.94 11.99
N GLN A 78 2.14 16.45 12.76
CA GLN A 78 1.44 15.62 13.73
C GLN A 78 0.41 14.74 13.02
N GLY A 79 0.52 13.43 13.22
CA GLY A 79 -0.46 12.46 12.73
C GLY A 79 -0.44 12.21 11.21
N VAL A 80 0.58 12.69 10.50
CA VAL A 80 0.78 12.42 9.07
C VAL A 80 1.99 11.49 8.91
N VAL A 81 1.80 10.38 8.20
CA VAL A 81 2.87 9.48 7.76
C VAL A 81 2.90 9.54 6.23
N LEU A 82 3.91 10.20 5.67
CA LEU A 82 4.07 10.27 4.22
C LEU A 82 4.76 9.00 3.72
N PHE A 83 4.09 8.25 2.86
CA PHE A 83 4.69 7.12 2.17
C PHE A 83 5.33 7.55 0.84
N PRO A 84 6.38 6.85 0.37
CA PRO A 84 6.84 6.95 -1.02
C PRO A 84 5.68 6.85 -2.03
N GLY A 85 5.70 7.72 -3.04
CA GLY A 85 4.66 7.85 -4.07
C GLY A 85 3.39 8.60 -3.65
N ALA A 86 3.13 8.81 -2.36
CA ALA A 86 1.93 9.49 -1.90
C ALA A 86 2.04 11.02 -2.01
N THR A 87 0.93 11.69 -2.35
CA THR A 87 0.82 13.15 -2.43
C THR A 87 0.56 13.76 -1.06
N LEU A 88 1.18 14.91 -0.79
CA LEU A 88 0.97 15.70 0.41
C LEU A 88 0.82 17.18 0.05
N PRO A 89 -0.40 17.72 0.11
CA PRO A 89 -0.64 19.15 0.00
C PRO A 89 -0.36 19.87 1.32
N LEU A 90 0.19 21.08 1.24
CA LEU A 90 0.54 21.92 2.37
C LEU A 90 0.11 23.36 2.11
N ARG A 91 -0.42 24.03 3.14
CA ARG A 91 -0.55 25.47 3.21
C ARG A 91 0.38 25.98 4.29
N VAL A 92 1.45 26.63 3.87
CA VAL A 92 2.60 27.01 4.68
C VAL A 92 2.46 28.48 5.06
N ILE A 93 2.01 28.71 6.30
CA ILE A 93 1.65 30.05 6.80
C ILE A 93 2.79 30.66 7.64
N GLU A 94 3.45 29.85 8.47
CA GLU A 94 4.51 30.35 9.36
C GLU A 94 5.72 30.85 8.56
N PRO A 95 6.25 32.08 8.79
CA PRO A 95 7.36 32.64 8.01
C PRO A 95 8.60 31.76 7.96
N ARG A 96 8.97 31.12 9.08
CA ARG A 96 10.09 30.16 9.13
C ARG A 96 9.88 28.94 8.22
N MET A 97 8.63 28.51 8.04
CA MET A 97 8.31 27.38 7.18
C MET A 97 8.21 27.81 5.72
N VAL A 98 7.78 29.04 5.45
CA VAL A 98 7.87 29.65 4.11
C VAL A 98 9.33 29.71 3.66
N ALA A 99 10.23 30.18 4.53
CA ALA A 99 11.68 30.16 4.28
C ALA A 99 12.22 28.73 4.08
N ALA A 100 11.64 27.72 4.76
CA ALA A 100 11.99 26.31 4.55
C ALA A 100 11.73 25.87 3.10
N VAL A 101 10.56 26.22 2.56
CA VAL A 101 10.19 25.91 1.17
C VAL A 101 11.08 26.66 0.20
N GLU A 102 11.27 27.98 0.39
CA GLU A 102 12.13 28.80 -0.48
C GLU A 102 13.56 28.24 -0.56
N ARG A 103 14.11 27.77 0.56
CA ARG A 103 15.42 27.15 0.59
C ARG A 103 15.45 25.82 -0.15
N ALA A 104 14.45 24.97 0.03
CA ALA A 104 14.33 23.73 -0.73
C ALA A 104 14.29 24.00 -2.24
N LEU A 105 13.56 25.03 -2.69
CA LEU A 105 13.51 25.43 -4.11
C LEU A 105 14.86 25.93 -4.65
N SER A 106 15.69 26.53 -3.79
CA SER A 106 16.99 27.11 -4.17
C SER A 106 18.21 26.22 -3.93
N GLN A 107 18.06 25.08 -3.25
CA GLN A 107 19.18 24.23 -2.85
C GLN A 107 19.83 23.57 -4.06
N VAL A 108 21.17 23.53 -4.10
CA VAL A 108 21.93 23.00 -5.25
C VAL A 108 22.01 21.48 -5.24
N ASP A 109 22.30 20.88 -4.08
CA ASP A 109 22.59 19.45 -3.98
C ASP A 109 21.33 18.58 -4.09
N VAL A 110 20.22 19.04 -3.50
CA VAL A 110 18.95 18.30 -3.43
C VAL A 110 17.79 19.26 -3.69
N PRO A 111 17.69 19.81 -4.92
CA PRO A 111 16.73 20.85 -5.26
C PRO A 111 15.29 20.34 -5.08
N TYR A 112 14.37 21.23 -4.77
CA TYR A 112 12.93 20.97 -4.59
C TYR A 112 12.58 19.93 -3.53
N THR A 113 13.51 19.54 -2.66
CA THR A 113 13.29 18.42 -1.73
C THR A 113 13.18 18.91 -0.28
N ILE A 114 12.17 18.44 0.42
CA ILE A 114 11.98 18.62 1.86
C ILE A 114 11.96 17.25 2.56
N GLY A 115 12.29 17.20 3.85
CA GLY A 115 12.08 16.00 4.67
C GLY A 115 10.74 16.07 5.40
N VAL A 116 9.91 15.03 5.32
CA VAL A 116 8.67 14.93 6.09
C VAL A 116 8.81 13.86 7.15
N ILE A 117 8.51 14.21 8.40
CA ILE A 117 8.57 13.26 9.51
C ILE A 117 7.39 13.41 10.46
N ARG A 118 6.85 12.26 10.88
CA ARG A 118 5.77 12.21 11.85
C ARG A 118 6.26 12.68 13.22
N ILE A 119 5.47 13.52 13.87
CA ILE A 119 5.58 13.79 15.31
C ILE A 119 4.35 13.29 16.04
N HIS A 120 4.54 12.79 17.27
CA HIS A 120 3.47 12.29 18.13
C HIS A 120 3.75 12.63 19.59
N ARG A 121 2.70 12.62 20.41
CA ARG A 121 2.85 12.74 21.86
C ARG A 121 3.25 11.38 22.43
N ASP A 122 4.36 11.38 23.16
CA ASP A 122 4.82 10.23 23.92
C ASP A 122 3.83 9.98 25.08
N THR A 123 3.34 8.75 25.20
CA THR A 123 2.38 8.35 26.23
C THR A 123 2.97 8.39 27.63
N ALA A 124 4.29 8.25 27.79
CA ALA A 124 4.94 8.16 29.09
C ALA A 124 5.20 9.53 29.73
N ASN A 125 5.55 10.54 28.94
CA ASN A 125 5.98 11.86 29.44
C ASN A 125 5.22 13.04 28.82
N TRP A 126 4.28 12.78 27.91
CA TRP A 126 3.46 13.78 27.21
C TRP A 126 4.25 14.78 26.36
N ARG A 127 5.53 14.49 26.05
CA ARG A 127 6.37 15.31 25.17
C ARG A 127 6.14 14.95 23.71
N MET A 128 6.32 15.94 22.84
CA MET A 128 6.34 15.69 21.39
C MET A 128 7.64 14.98 21.02
N LYS A 129 7.52 13.83 20.35
CA LYS A 129 8.63 13.03 19.84
C LYS A 129 8.48 12.85 18.33
N SER A 130 9.60 12.93 17.61
CA SER A 130 9.66 12.57 16.19
C SER A 130 9.79 11.07 16.02
N ALA A 131 9.24 10.53 14.93
CA ALA A 131 9.60 9.22 14.44
C ALA A 131 11.10 9.15 14.09
N SER A 132 11.62 7.93 13.92
CA SER A 132 13.01 7.73 13.49
C SER A 132 13.14 7.69 11.96
N ILE A 133 12.11 7.21 11.28
CA ILE A 133 12.03 7.15 9.82
C ILE A 133 11.01 8.17 9.31
N GLY A 134 11.40 8.88 8.26
CA GLY A 134 10.57 9.79 7.49
C GLY A 134 10.71 9.54 6.00
N THR A 135 10.15 10.44 5.19
CA THR A 135 10.15 10.33 3.73
C THR A 135 10.55 11.68 3.13
N THR A 136 11.48 11.67 2.19
CA THR A 136 11.78 12.85 1.38
C THR A 136 10.55 13.16 0.53
N ALA A 137 10.21 14.45 0.39
CA ALA A 137 9.08 14.88 -0.41
C ALA A 137 9.59 15.91 -1.42
N GLU A 138 9.34 15.62 -2.68
CA GLU A 138 9.66 16.52 -3.78
C GLU A 138 8.51 17.51 -3.97
N ILE A 139 8.84 18.79 -4.01
CA ILE A 139 7.92 19.87 -4.31
C ILE A 139 7.62 19.85 -5.81
N ARG A 140 6.41 19.40 -6.16
CA ARG A 140 5.97 19.33 -7.56
C ARG A 140 5.30 20.60 -8.00
N GLN A 141 4.47 21.19 -7.14
CA GLN A 141 3.76 22.43 -7.42
C GLN A 141 3.84 23.39 -6.24
N TYR A 142 3.88 24.69 -6.51
CA TYR A 142 3.77 25.70 -5.47
C TYR A 142 3.14 27.01 -5.98
N GLY A 143 2.55 27.79 -5.08
CA GLY A 143 2.02 29.12 -5.41
C GLY A 143 2.04 30.02 -4.18
N ARG A 144 2.36 31.30 -4.39
CA ARG A 144 2.37 32.31 -3.32
C ARG A 144 1.05 33.05 -3.26
N LEU A 145 0.47 33.08 -2.07
CA LEU A 145 -0.75 33.82 -1.78
C LEU A 145 -0.45 35.28 -1.42
N GLN A 146 -1.46 36.14 -1.50
CA GLN A 146 -1.34 37.57 -1.23
C GLN A 146 -0.92 37.88 0.23
N ASP A 147 -1.22 36.97 1.16
CA ASP A 147 -0.83 37.07 2.58
C ASP A 147 0.63 36.64 2.83
N GLY A 148 1.36 36.25 1.78
CA GLY A 148 2.74 35.78 1.86
C GLY A 148 2.90 34.29 2.16
N SER A 149 1.80 33.58 2.45
CA SER A 149 1.81 32.13 2.63
C SER A 149 2.01 31.39 1.30
N LEU A 150 2.46 30.13 1.38
CA LEU A 150 2.66 29.28 0.20
C LEU A 150 1.70 28.10 0.23
N ASN A 151 1.05 27.82 -0.89
CA ASN A 151 0.46 26.51 -1.15
C ASN A 151 1.49 25.66 -1.88
N VAL A 152 1.67 24.42 -1.45
CA VAL A 152 2.67 23.50 -1.99
C VAL A 152 2.04 22.11 -2.12
N VAL A 153 2.25 21.45 -3.25
CA VAL A 153 1.92 20.03 -3.43
C VAL A 153 3.21 19.27 -3.58
N THR A 154 3.38 18.26 -2.72
CA THR A 154 4.58 17.44 -2.68
C THR A 154 4.26 15.97 -2.96
N ARG A 155 5.23 15.21 -3.46
CA ARG A 155 5.14 13.75 -3.64
C ARG A 155 6.26 13.08 -2.85
N GLY A 156 5.92 12.09 -2.03
CA GLY A 156 6.90 11.30 -1.30
C GLY A 156 7.82 10.53 -2.25
N GLN A 157 9.12 10.48 -1.96
CA GLN A 157 10.13 9.83 -2.81
C GLN A 157 10.83 8.68 -2.08
N GLN A 158 11.79 8.96 -1.20
CA GLN A 158 12.63 7.95 -0.56
C GLN A 158 12.47 7.97 0.95
N ARG A 159 12.52 6.79 1.59
CA ARG A 159 12.59 6.71 3.04
C ARG A 159 13.96 7.21 3.51
N PHE A 160 13.98 7.84 4.68
CA PHE A 160 15.21 8.25 5.33
C PHE A 160 15.16 7.99 6.83
N ARG A 161 16.34 7.80 7.44
CA ARG A 161 16.54 7.81 8.88
C ARG A 161 16.97 9.20 9.34
N LEU A 162 16.25 9.77 10.30
CA LEU A 162 16.63 11.05 10.90
C LEU A 162 17.76 10.84 11.90
N ARG A 163 18.96 11.37 11.62
CA ARG A 163 20.12 11.29 12.52
C ARG A 163 20.09 12.42 13.55
N ARG A 164 19.87 13.65 13.09
CA ARG A 164 19.88 14.84 13.94
C ARG A 164 18.91 15.89 13.39
N CYS A 165 18.33 16.70 14.28
CA CYS A 165 17.58 17.89 13.91
C CYS A 165 18.08 19.13 14.65
N TRP A 166 17.99 20.29 14.00
CA TRP A 166 18.28 21.59 14.61
C TRP A 166 17.40 22.67 13.95
N ASN A 167 17.39 23.87 14.52
CA ASN A 167 16.91 25.04 13.81
C ASN A 167 18.13 25.84 13.37
N ASP A 168 18.09 26.38 12.16
CA ASP A 168 19.15 27.26 11.68
C ASP A 168 19.03 28.69 12.25
N ALA A 169 19.79 29.64 11.70
CA ALA A 169 19.79 31.04 12.15
C ALA A 169 18.42 31.73 11.99
N ASP A 170 17.65 31.40 10.95
CA ASP A 170 16.32 31.98 10.71
C ASP A 170 15.19 31.17 11.38
N GLY A 171 15.54 30.17 12.20
CA GLY A 171 14.58 29.33 12.93
C GLY A 171 13.92 28.26 12.07
N VAL A 172 14.41 28.01 10.86
CA VAL A 172 13.98 26.95 9.95
C VAL A 172 14.42 25.60 10.51
N PRO A 173 13.51 24.64 10.69
CA PRO A 173 13.88 23.29 11.10
C PRO A 173 14.64 22.57 9.99
N TYR A 174 15.81 22.04 10.31
CA TYR A 174 16.60 21.17 9.45
C TYR A 174 16.78 19.79 10.07
N GLY A 175 16.96 18.80 9.21
CA GLY A 175 17.35 17.45 9.57
C GLY A 175 18.56 17.00 8.78
N GLU A 176 19.52 16.37 9.46
CA GLU A 176 20.53 15.52 8.84
C GLU A 176 19.88 14.14 8.70
N ILE A 177 19.70 13.72 7.46
CA ILE A 177 19.00 12.50 7.10
C ILE A 177 19.95 11.55 6.39
N GLU A 178 19.71 10.26 6.56
CA GLU A 178 20.39 9.19 5.87
C GLU A 178 19.39 8.43 5.02
N ILE A 179 19.62 8.35 3.71
CA ILE A 179 18.73 7.67 2.77
C ILE A 179 18.77 6.17 3.01
N ILE A 180 17.60 5.56 3.12
CA ILE A 180 17.48 4.11 3.29
C ILE A 180 17.43 3.46 1.91
N GLU A 181 18.37 2.56 1.64
CA GLU A 181 18.36 1.75 0.44
C GLU A 181 17.20 0.73 0.49
N GLU A 182 16.32 0.76 -0.52
CA GLU A 182 15.29 -0.28 -0.66
C GLU A 182 15.90 -1.54 -1.30
N GLY A 183 15.77 -2.66 -0.62
CA GLY A 183 16.19 -3.95 -1.17
C GLY A 183 15.34 -4.38 -2.37
N LEU A 184 15.92 -5.21 -3.24
CA LEU A 184 15.23 -5.75 -4.41
C LEU A 184 14.09 -6.72 -4.02
N PRO A 185 13.02 -6.84 -4.84
CA PRO A 185 11.95 -7.82 -4.61
C PRO A 185 12.51 -9.24 -4.52
N LEU A 186 12.19 -9.94 -3.42
CA LEU A 186 12.58 -11.32 -3.23
C LEU A 186 11.82 -12.23 -4.19
N LYS A 187 12.55 -13.16 -4.84
CA LYS A 187 11.98 -14.14 -5.76
C LYS A 187 12.35 -15.55 -5.31
N THR A 188 11.39 -16.47 -5.45
CA THR A 188 11.64 -17.90 -5.25
C THR A 188 12.70 -18.37 -6.25
N PRO A 189 13.85 -18.90 -5.81
CA PRO A 189 14.92 -19.32 -6.70
C PRO A 189 14.48 -20.51 -7.57
N ARG A 190 14.25 -20.27 -8.87
CA ARG A 190 13.75 -21.32 -9.79
C ARG A 190 14.76 -22.47 -9.98
N ASP A 191 16.04 -22.14 -10.00
CA ASP A 191 17.12 -23.09 -10.31
C ASP A 191 17.33 -24.14 -9.21
N VAL A 192 16.85 -23.86 -8.00
CA VAL A 192 17.05 -24.69 -6.80
C VAL A 192 15.97 -25.78 -6.68
N PHE A 193 14.78 -25.55 -7.26
CA PHE A 193 13.65 -26.50 -7.19
C PHE A 193 13.55 -27.44 -8.39
N GLY A 194 14.45 -27.33 -9.37
CA GLY A 194 14.32 -28.01 -10.66
C GLY A 194 13.17 -27.44 -11.50
N GLU A 195 13.19 -27.64 -12.82
CA GLU A 195 12.06 -27.26 -13.66
C GLU A 195 10.86 -28.15 -13.29
N LEU A 196 9.97 -27.63 -12.45
CA LEU A 196 8.61 -28.13 -12.37
C LEU A 196 7.96 -27.80 -13.70
N GLY A 197 8.02 -28.75 -14.65
CA GLY A 197 7.34 -28.63 -15.93
C GLY A 197 5.86 -28.26 -15.72
N PRO A 198 5.23 -27.54 -16.66
CA PRO A 198 3.83 -27.14 -16.51
C PRO A 198 2.99 -28.41 -16.38
N SER A 199 2.46 -28.66 -15.18
CA SER A 199 1.44 -29.67 -14.93
C SER A 199 0.23 -29.33 -15.79
N SER A 200 0.24 -29.85 -17.00
CA SER A 200 -0.84 -29.78 -17.94
C SER A 200 -1.99 -30.55 -17.30
N ALA A 201 -3.02 -29.84 -16.83
CA ALA A 201 -4.33 -30.42 -16.60
C ALA A 201 -4.86 -30.91 -17.96
N ARG A 202 -4.39 -32.07 -18.42
CA ARG A 202 -4.98 -32.77 -19.55
C ARG A 202 -6.20 -33.51 -19.05
N SER A 203 -7.34 -33.02 -19.52
CA SER A 203 -8.61 -33.72 -19.53
C SER A 203 -8.40 -35.17 -19.98
N SER A 204 -8.52 -36.10 -19.05
CA SER A 204 -8.84 -37.48 -19.38
C SER A 204 -10.33 -37.62 -19.14
N GLY A 205 -11.11 -37.31 -20.17
CA GLY A 205 -12.49 -37.72 -20.23
C GLY A 205 -12.53 -39.22 -20.41
N ASP A 206 -12.83 -39.94 -19.34
CA ASP A 206 -13.50 -41.24 -19.45
C ASP A 206 -14.74 -41.24 -18.56
N LYS A 207 -15.86 -41.44 -19.23
CA LYS A 207 -17.20 -41.52 -18.65
C LYS A 207 -17.29 -42.78 -17.79
N VAL A 208 -17.56 -42.63 -16.49
CA VAL A 208 -18.35 -43.62 -15.76
C VAL A 208 -19.41 -42.90 -14.93
N THR A 209 -20.63 -43.28 -15.25
CA THR A 209 -21.93 -42.88 -14.72
C THR A 209 -22.02 -42.90 -13.20
N GLY A 210 -22.70 -41.90 -12.65
CA GLY A 210 -22.90 -41.77 -11.21
C GLY A 210 -23.67 -42.93 -10.58
N LYS A 211 -23.29 -43.25 -9.35
CA LYS A 211 -24.21 -43.74 -8.32
C LYS A 211 -23.88 -43.09 -6.97
N SER A 212 -24.96 -42.76 -6.30
CA SER A 212 -25.09 -42.02 -5.05
C SER A 212 -24.47 -42.75 -3.85
N TYR A 213 -24.13 -41.98 -2.83
CA TYR A 213 -23.92 -42.42 -1.45
C TYR A 213 -25.18 -43.11 -0.92
N GLN A 214 -25.29 -44.42 -1.12
CA GLN A 214 -26.18 -45.31 -0.36
C GLN A 214 -25.89 -46.76 -0.77
N GLU A 215 -24.93 -47.39 -0.10
CA GLU A 215 -24.90 -48.85 0.13
C GLU A 215 -23.81 -49.17 1.17
N ILE A 216 -23.94 -48.53 2.33
CA ILE A 216 -23.41 -49.05 3.59
C ILE A 216 -24.44 -50.06 4.09
N ARG A 217 -24.09 -51.36 4.02
CA ARG A 217 -24.57 -52.52 4.81
C ARG A 217 -24.91 -53.71 3.91
N SER A 218 -24.05 -54.72 3.94
CA SER A 218 -24.46 -56.08 4.31
C SER A 218 -23.26 -57.04 4.38
N ASN A 219 -23.21 -57.73 5.53
CA ASN A 219 -22.76 -59.11 5.76
C ASN A 219 -21.27 -59.43 5.54
N LEU A 220 -20.48 -59.60 6.60
CA LEU A 220 -20.36 -60.81 7.46
C LEU A 220 -20.02 -62.09 6.70
N ASN A 221 -18.80 -62.54 7.00
CA ASN A 221 -18.32 -63.92 7.16
C ASN A 221 -17.66 -64.66 5.99
N GLU A 222 -16.62 -65.39 6.41
CA GLU A 222 -15.87 -66.49 5.78
C GLU A 222 -14.72 -66.08 4.84
N ALA A 223 -13.48 -66.58 4.98
CA ALA A 223 -12.92 -67.58 5.88
C ALA A 223 -11.39 -67.41 6.02
N GLU A 224 -10.93 -67.95 7.14
CA GLU A 224 -9.56 -68.19 7.63
C GLU A 224 -8.56 -68.70 6.56
N THR A 225 -7.27 -68.34 6.69
CA THR A 225 -6.22 -69.22 7.26
C THR A 225 -4.81 -68.61 7.17
N LYS A 226 -4.08 -68.73 8.30
CA LYS A 226 -2.63 -69.05 8.53
C LYS A 226 -1.63 -68.69 7.39
N ASP A 227 -0.45 -68.14 7.63
CA ASP A 227 0.53 -68.59 8.62
C ASP A 227 1.65 -67.55 8.81
N SER A 228 2.21 -67.59 10.01
CA SER A 228 3.44 -66.97 10.46
C SER A 228 4.69 -67.46 9.71
N ARG A 229 5.72 -66.60 9.60
CA ARG A 229 7.08 -66.93 10.03
C ARG A 229 8.02 -65.73 10.00
N ILE A 230 8.54 -65.47 11.18
CA ILE A 230 9.81 -64.82 11.50
C ILE A 230 10.92 -65.70 10.94
N ASP A 231 11.93 -65.13 10.27
CA ASP A 231 13.28 -65.59 10.51
C ASP A 231 14.35 -64.51 10.29
N SER A 232 15.39 -64.66 11.10
CA SER A 232 16.41 -63.70 11.51
C SER A 232 17.79 -64.02 10.92
N CYS A 233 18.79 -63.19 11.28
CA CYS A 233 20.25 -63.36 11.17
C CYS A 233 20.86 -62.74 9.88
N SER A 234 21.63 -61.64 9.94
CA SER A 234 23.01 -61.49 10.48
C SER A 234 23.95 -62.57 9.89
N THR A 235 25.12 -62.30 9.30
CA THR A 235 26.24 -61.49 9.79
C THR A 235 27.34 -61.46 8.71
N SER A 236 28.14 -60.39 8.71
CA SER A 236 29.61 -60.33 8.46
C SER A 236 30.24 -60.80 7.14
N GLY A 237 31.16 -59.96 6.62
CA GLY A 237 32.49 -60.46 6.23
C GLY A 237 33.09 -59.88 4.95
N ASN A 238 33.79 -58.75 5.09
CA ASN A 238 35.11 -58.38 4.54
C ASN A 238 35.59 -58.78 3.12
N GLN A 239 36.36 -57.81 2.57
CA GLN A 239 37.54 -57.92 1.68
C GLN A 239 37.37 -57.82 0.14
N SER A 240 37.55 -56.58 -0.34
CA SER A 240 38.69 -56.11 -1.15
C SER A 240 39.21 -56.88 -2.38
N CYS A 241 39.22 -56.13 -3.50
CA CYS A 241 40.28 -55.98 -4.51
C CYS A 241 40.27 -56.80 -5.81
N ILE A 242 40.02 -56.05 -6.90
CA ILE A 242 40.74 -55.96 -8.19
C ILE A 242 40.74 -57.19 -9.12
N GLY A 243 40.23 -57.00 -10.35
CA GLY A 243 40.54 -57.88 -11.49
C GLY A 243 39.56 -57.83 -12.66
N GLU A 244 39.78 -56.87 -13.55
CA GLU A 244 39.71 -56.97 -15.03
C GLU A 244 38.41 -57.38 -15.77
N GLU A 245 37.97 -56.38 -16.55
CA GLU A 245 37.22 -56.37 -17.81
C GLU A 245 37.04 -57.70 -18.57
N LEU A 246 35.78 -58.03 -18.86
CA LEU A 246 35.38 -58.54 -20.17
C LEU A 246 34.02 -57.92 -20.57
N ASN A 247 34.03 -57.27 -21.73
CA ASN A 247 32.88 -56.76 -22.47
C ASN A 247 31.72 -57.75 -22.52
N ASP A 248 30.52 -57.31 -22.19
CA ASP A 248 29.40 -57.60 -23.08
C ASP A 248 28.46 -56.39 -23.20
N SER A 249 28.34 -55.97 -24.44
CA SER A 249 27.52 -54.87 -24.93
C SER A 249 26.08 -55.32 -25.03
N PHE A 250 25.15 -54.69 -24.32
CA PHE A 250 23.82 -54.44 -24.90
C PHE A 250 23.20 -53.21 -24.26
N GLU A 251 22.90 -52.24 -25.12
CA GLU A 251 22.23 -50.99 -24.82
C GLU A 251 20.99 -51.22 -23.94
N ASN A 252 20.89 -50.48 -22.85
CA ASN A 252 19.58 -50.06 -22.38
C ASN A 252 19.57 -48.56 -22.10
N ARG A 253 19.22 -47.85 -23.18
CA ARG A 253 18.71 -46.48 -23.19
C ARG A 253 17.44 -46.41 -22.34
N TYR A 254 17.61 -46.21 -21.04
CA TYR A 254 16.63 -45.54 -20.21
C TYR A 254 17.37 -44.43 -19.46
N ALA A 255 17.67 -43.34 -20.19
CA ALA A 255 17.89 -42.06 -19.55
C ALA A 255 16.57 -41.70 -18.87
N TYR A 256 16.43 -42.04 -17.59
CA TYR A 256 15.47 -41.37 -16.73
C TYR A 256 15.68 -39.86 -16.94
N PRO A 257 14.62 -39.04 -17.11
CA PRO A 257 14.82 -37.61 -16.99
C PRO A 257 15.50 -37.42 -15.65
N SER A 258 16.69 -36.82 -15.66
CA SER A 258 17.39 -36.46 -14.44
C SER A 258 16.44 -35.55 -13.68
N ASN A 259 15.61 -36.13 -12.80
CA ASN A 259 14.83 -35.41 -11.83
C ASN A 259 15.87 -34.62 -11.06
N LYS A 260 16.02 -33.34 -11.39
CA LYS A 260 16.89 -32.44 -10.63
C LYS A 260 16.35 -32.50 -9.21
N ILE A 261 17.04 -33.23 -8.35
CA ILE A 261 16.71 -33.34 -6.95
C ILE A 261 16.81 -31.91 -6.43
N SER A 262 15.69 -31.38 -5.91
CA SER A 262 15.64 -30.05 -5.32
C SER A 262 16.80 -29.88 -4.36
N THR A 263 17.65 -28.90 -4.62
CA THR A 263 18.77 -28.54 -3.73
C THR A 263 18.33 -27.54 -2.66
N ALA A 264 17.03 -27.23 -2.60
CA ALA A 264 16.48 -26.28 -1.64
C ALA A 264 16.59 -26.82 -0.22
N PHE A 265 17.02 -25.95 0.69
CA PHE A 265 17.10 -26.28 2.11
C PHE A 265 15.69 -26.43 2.74
N TRP A 266 14.72 -25.65 2.26
CA TRP A 266 13.33 -25.72 2.70
C TRP A 266 12.38 -26.17 1.57
N PRO A 267 11.19 -26.69 1.89
CA PRO A 267 10.15 -26.94 0.89
C PRO A 267 9.79 -25.67 0.09
N HIS A 268 9.39 -25.84 -1.17
CA HIS A 268 9.03 -24.72 -2.07
C HIS A 268 8.01 -23.74 -1.48
N TRP A 269 7.05 -24.24 -0.70
CA TRP A 269 6.03 -23.40 -0.07
C TRP A 269 6.63 -22.38 0.91
N VAL A 270 7.77 -22.67 1.56
CA VAL A 270 8.43 -21.73 2.48
C VAL A 270 8.98 -20.53 1.72
N TYR A 271 9.65 -20.75 0.58
CA TYR A 271 10.18 -19.66 -0.24
C TYR A 271 9.05 -18.82 -0.84
N ARG A 272 7.97 -19.48 -1.28
CA ARG A 272 6.77 -18.78 -1.79
C ARG A 272 6.13 -17.85 -0.74
N MET A 273 6.27 -18.13 0.56
CA MET A 273 5.77 -17.24 1.63
C MET A 273 6.53 -15.91 1.73
N PHE A 274 7.70 -15.79 1.10
CA PHE A 274 8.52 -14.56 1.09
C PHE A 274 8.74 -14.04 -0.34
N ASP A 275 8.15 -14.68 -1.35
CA ASP A 275 8.21 -14.23 -2.74
C ASP A 275 7.41 -12.94 -2.90
N SER A 276 8.09 -11.83 -3.17
CA SER A 276 7.51 -10.49 -3.22
C SER A 276 6.42 -10.38 -4.29
N HIS A 277 6.56 -11.05 -5.44
CA HIS A 277 5.55 -11.02 -6.50
C HIS A 277 4.30 -11.83 -6.13
N SER A 278 4.47 -12.99 -5.50
CA SER A 278 3.35 -13.81 -5.00
C SER A 278 2.58 -13.08 -3.90
N LEU A 279 3.30 -12.41 -3.00
CA LEU A 279 2.71 -11.57 -1.95
C LEU A 279 2.01 -10.34 -2.55
N ALA A 280 2.64 -9.68 -3.52
CA ALA A 280 2.07 -8.53 -4.23
C ALA A 280 0.74 -8.90 -4.90
N GLN A 281 0.69 -10.02 -5.63
CA GLN A 281 -0.54 -10.50 -6.24
C GLN A 281 -1.64 -10.75 -5.19
N ARG A 282 -1.30 -11.43 -4.09
CA ARG A 282 -2.28 -11.71 -3.02
C ARG A 282 -2.80 -10.42 -2.37
N ALA A 283 -1.92 -9.47 -2.06
CA ALA A 283 -2.30 -8.18 -1.49
C ALA A 283 -3.20 -7.39 -2.45
N ALA A 284 -2.85 -7.36 -3.74
CA ALA A 284 -3.66 -6.71 -4.77
C ALA A 284 -5.03 -7.37 -4.96
N ASP A 285 -5.12 -8.71 -4.93
CA ASP A 285 -6.39 -9.43 -5.02
C ASP A 285 -7.31 -9.12 -3.83
N MET A 286 -6.73 -8.97 -2.64
CA MET A 286 -7.47 -8.56 -1.44
C MET A 286 -7.91 -7.10 -1.53
N TRP A 287 -7.01 -6.20 -1.95
CA TRP A 287 -7.32 -4.78 -2.13
C TRP A 287 -8.43 -4.55 -3.15
N ARG A 288 -8.38 -5.28 -4.28
CA ARG A 288 -9.41 -5.27 -5.32
C ARG A 288 -10.78 -5.65 -4.80
N LYS A 289 -10.87 -6.59 -3.85
CA LYS A 289 -12.15 -6.98 -3.22
C LYS A 289 -12.73 -5.88 -2.33
N ILE A 290 -11.92 -4.94 -1.86
CA ILE A 290 -12.36 -3.89 -0.94
C ILE A 290 -12.91 -2.70 -1.72
N ILE A 291 -12.20 -2.28 -2.77
CA ILE A 291 -12.43 -0.98 -3.42
C ILE A 291 -12.89 -1.15 -4.88
N GLY A 292 -12.65 -2.32 -5.48
CA GLY A 292 -13.01 -2.64 -6.88
C GLY A 292 -12.20 -1.91 -7.94
N VAL A 293 -11.63 -0.75 -7.58
CA VAL A 293 -10.80 0.11 -8.42
C VAL A 293 -9.68 0.75 -7.61
N PRO A 294 -8.57 1.09 -8.26
CA PRO A 294 -8.19 0.85 -9.66
C PRO A 294 -7.82 -0.61 -9.97
N SER A 295 -7.61 -0.93 -11.25
CA SER A 295 -6.86 -2.13 -11.60
C SER A 295 -5.44 -2.03 -11.05
N MET A 296 -5.06 -3.01 -10.23
CA MET A 296 -3.72 -3.10 -9.65
C MET A 296 -2.73 -3.79 -10.59
N ASP A 297 -3.14 -4.18 -11.80
CA ASP A 297 -2.40 -5.13 -12.65
C ASP A 297 -0.99 -4.65 -13.02
N ASN A 298 -0.80 -3.34 -13.19
CA ASN A 298 0.53 -2.75 -13.42
C ASN A 298 1.38 -2.73 -12.14
N LEU A 299 0.77 -2.39 -10.99
CA LEU A 299 1.46 -2.33 -9.70
C LEU A 299 1.88 -3.72 -9.20
N VAL A 300 1.14 -4.79 -9.51
CA VAL A 300 1.54 -6.16 -9.11
C VAL A 300 2.91 -6.57 -9.67
N LYS A 301 3.29 -6.01 -10.82
CA LYS A 301 4.60 -6.26 -11.43
C LYS A 301 5.76 -5.55 -10.71
N LYS A 302 5.47 -4.52 -9.90
CA LYS A 302 6.42 -3.69 -9.14
C LYS A 302 6.11 -3.78 -7.62
N PRO A 303 6.49 -4.88 -6.94
CA PRO A 303 6.12 -5.13 -5.53
C PRO A 303 6.60 -4.05 -4.55
N ASP A 304 7.73 -3.44 -4.85
CA ASP A 304 8.31 -2.28 -4.15
C ASP A 304 7.33 -1.10 -4.10
N ILE A 305 6.83 -0.67 -5.27
CA ILE A 305 5.85 0.42 -5.40
C ILE A 305 4.50 0.00 -4.80
N LEU A 306 4.03 -1.20 -5.11
CA LEU A 306 2.73 -1.71 -4.64
C LEU A 306 2.62 -1.68 -3.11
N SER A 307 3.69 -2.10 -2.41
CA SER A 307 3.68 -2.15 -0.94
C SER A 307 3.41 -0.77 -0.33
N PHE A 308 4.11 0.26 -0.80
CA PHE A 308 3.89 1.62 -0.33
C PHE A 308 2.53 2.19 -0.75
N TYR A 309 2.06 1.87 -1.96
CA TYR A 309 0.73 2.25 -2.41
C TYR A 309 -0.34 1.70 -1.47
N ILE A 310 -0.35 0.39 -1.22
CA ILE A 310 -1.32 -0.24 -0.31
C ILE A 310 -1.18 0.33 1.11
N ALA A 311 0.03 0.39 1.65
CA ALA A 311 0.29 0.95 2.98
C ALA A 311 -0.23 2.38 3.14
N SER A 312 -0.11 3.21 2.08
CA SER A 312 -0.62 4.58 2.09
C SER A 312 -2.14 4.67 2.17
N LYS A 313 -2.87 3.63 1.74
CA LYS A 313 -4.34 3.64 1.63
C LYS A 313 -5.07 2.75 2.65
N ILE A 314 -4.38 1.81 3.31
CA ILE A 314 -5.00 0.96 4.34
C ILE A 314 -5.56 1.83 5.49
N PRO A 315 -6.82 1.59 5.91
CA PRO A 315 -7.48 2.31 7.00
C PRO A 315 -7.00 1.82 8.38
N VAL A 316 -5.76 2.14 8.76
CA VAL A 316 -5.17 1.78 10.07
C VAL A 316 -4.75 2.99 10.88
N SER A 317 -4.54 2.77 12.18
CA SER A 317 -4.03 3.78 13.11
C SER A 317 -2.70 4.38 12.64
N GLU A 318 -2.45 5.64 12.99
CA GLU A 318 -1.18 6.33 12.66
C GLU A 318 0.07 5.58 13.15
N SER A 319 0.01 4.90 14.30
CA SER A 319 1.13 4.11 14.81
C SER A 319 1.40 2.91 13.90
N THR A 320 0.35 2.22 13.45
CA THR A 320 0.48 1.11 12.49
C THR A 320 0.95 1.60 11.13
N ARG A 321 0.52 2.79 10.68
CA ARG A 321 1.07 3.43 9.47
C ARG A 321 2.57 3.68 9.61
N GLN A 322 3.02 4.20 10.76
CA GLN A 322 4.45 4.40 11.02
C GLN A 322 5.19 3.05 11.05
N GLU A 323 4.63 2.00 11.66
CA GLU A 323 5.22 0.66 11.63
C GLU A 323 5.40 0.15 10.19
N LEU A 324 4.41 0.35 9.31
CA LEU A 324 4.54 -0.02 7.90
C LEU A 324 5.67 0.74 7.17
N LEU A 325 5.86 2.02 7.48
CA LEU A 325 6.96 2.83 6.94
C LEU A 325 8.33 2.38 7.49
N ASP A 326 8.36 1.96 8.76
CA ASP A 326 9.57 1.50 9.46
C ASP A 326 10.04 0.11 8.98
N ILE A 327 9.17 -0.71 8.37
CA ILE A 327 9.54 -2.05 7.90
C ILE A 327 10.53 -1.98 6.74
N ASP A 328 11.70 -2.58 6.98
CA ASP A 328 12.71 -2.87 5.97
C ASP A 328 12.40 -4.20 5.28
N GLY A 329 12.37 -4.17 3.95
CA GLY A 329 12.13 -5.33 3.10
C GLY A 329 10.68 -5.48 2.61
N ILE A 330 10.55 -5.50 1.29
CA ILE A 330 9.27 -5.52 0.56
C ILE A 330 8.39 -6.71 0.98
N ALA A 331 8.97 -7.91 1.09
CA ALA A 331 8.23 -9.10 1.48
C ALA A 331 7.64 -9.02 2.89
N TYR A 332 8.35 -8.40 3.83
CA TYR A 332 7.85 -8.23 5.21
C TYR A 332 6.74 -7.19 5.26
N ARG A 333 6.88 -6.10 4.50
CA ARG A 333 5.86 -5.05 4.39
C ARG A 333 4.55 -5.60 3.81
N LEU A 334 4.63 -6.28 2.66
CA LEU A 334 3.47 -6.93 2.01
C LEU A 334 2.80 -7.97 2.92
N ARG A 335 3.57 -8.74 3.70
CA ARG A 335 2.99 -9.70 4.66
C ARG A 335 2.22 -8.99 5.77
N LYS A 336 2.75 -7.89 6.29
CA LYS A 336 2.06 -7.10 7.31
C LYS A 336 0.80 -6.45 6.73
N GLU A 337 0.87 -5.94 5.51
CA GLU A 337 -0.30 -5.42 4.79
C GLU A 337 -1.38 -6.50 4.63
N ILE A 338 -1.02 -7.72 4.21
CA ILE A 338 -1.97 -8.84 4.09
C ILE A 338 -2.63 -9.15 5.45
N GLU A 339 -1.85 -9.25 6.52
CA GLU A 339 -2.36 -9.48 7.89
C GLU A 339 -3.37 -8.40 8.31
N LEU A 340 -3.07 -7.13 7.99
CA LEU A 340 -3.96 -6.00 8.25
C LEU A 340 -5.24 -6.10 7.40
N LEU A 341 -5.12 -6.37 6.10
CA LEU A 341 -6.27 -6.51 5.21
C LEU A 341 -7.21 -7.66 5.64
N GLU A 342 -6.66 -8.76 6.17
CA GLU A 342 -7.42 -9.89 6.72
C GLU A 342 -8.21 -9.52 7.98
N SER A 343 -7.68 -8.62 8.82
CA SER A 343 -8.23 -8.32 10.15
C SER A 343 -9.16 -7.11 10.20
N ILE A 344 -9.00 -6.11 9.34
CA ILE A 344 -9.69 -4.81 9.46
C ILE A 344 -11.11 -4.84 8.88
N ASP A 345 -12.11 -5.32 9.60
CA ASP A 345 -13.50 -5.28 9.09
C ASP A 345 -14.32 -4.07 9.57
N ILE A 346 -13.97 -3.54 10.75
CA ILE A 346 -14.74 -2.53 11.46
C ILE A 346 -13.87 -1.30 11.69
N ILE A 347 -14.43 -0.12 11.43
CA ILE A 347 -13.80 1.18 11.68
C ILE A 347 -14.47 1.78 12.91
N GLN A 348 -13.70 2.01 13.97
CA GLN A 348 -14.22 2.49 15.26
C GLN A 348 -13.66 3.86 15.63
N CYS A 349 -14.39 4.63 16.42
CA CYS A 349 -13.87 5.87 17.00
C CYS A 349 -12.71 5.54 17.96
N LYS A 350 -11.53 6.07 17.69
CA LYS A 350 -10.32 5.85 18.50
C LYS A 350 -10.52 6.19 19.98
N SER A 351 -11.31 7.23 20.28
CA SER A 351 -11.52 7.72 21.65
C SER A 351 -12.47 6.86 22.48
N CYS A 352 -13.51 6.26 21.88
CA CYS A 352 -14.58 5.60 22.64
C CYS A 352 -15.04 4.25 22.04
N GLN A 353 -14.39 3.78 20.99
CA GLN A 353 -14.64 2.50 20.32
C GLN A 353 -16.06 2.35 19.72
N THR A 354 -16.82 3.45 19.61
CA THR A 354 -18.10 3.44 18.88
C THR A 354 -17.86 3.06 17.43
N ILE A 355 -18.60 2.07 16.93
CA ILE A 355 -18.53 1.62 15.54
C ILE A 355 -19.03 2.74 14.64
N ILE A 356 -18.16 3.20 13.74
CA ILE A 356 -18.47 4.25 12.77
C ILE A 356 -18.91 3.62 11.46
N ALA A 357 -18.15 2.68 10.93
CA ALA A 357 -18.42 2.07 9.63
C ALA A 357 -17.80 0.67 9.53
N LYS A 358 -18.08 -0.02 8.43
CA LYS A 358 -17.36 -1.22 8.01
C LYS A 358 -16.40 -0.91 6.87
N ARG A 359 -15.43 -1.80 6.66
CA ARG A 359 -14.55 -1.75 5.49
C ARG A 359 -15.32 -1.70 4.17
N SER A 360 -16.45 -2.40 4.08
CA SER A 360 -17.34 -2.41 2.91
C SER A 360 -18.04 -1.08 2.64
N ASP A 361 -18.02 -0.14 3.59
CA ASP A 361 -18.60 1.20 3.40
C ASP A 361 -17.60 2.18 2.77
N MET A 362 -16.35 1.78 2.52
CA MET A 362 -15.34 2.61 1.86
C MET A 362 -15.77 2.97 0.44
N LEU A 363 -15.59 4.24 0.09
CA LEU A 363 -15.99 4.82 -1.18
C LEU A 363 -14.78 5.52 -1.80
N VAL A 364 -14.55 5.36 -3.10
CA VAL A 364 -13.53 6.13 -3.80
C VAL A 364 -14.13 7.44 -4.30
N MET A 365 -13.58 8.55 -3.82
CA MET A 365 -13.94 9.90 -4.29
C MET A 365 -12.75 10.64 -4.93
N SER A 366 -11.59 9.99 -5.05
CA SER A 366 -10.36 10.55 -5.62
C SER A 366 -9.68 9.48 -6.49
N SER A 367 -8.96 9.88 -7.54
CA SER A 367 -8.07 8.94 -8.23
C SER A 367 -7.02 8.38 -7.27
N GLU A 368 -6.65 9.06 -6.19
CA GLU A 368 -5.73 8.47 -5.23
C GLU A 368 -6.35 7.33 -4.39
N GLY A 369 -7.62 6.99 -4.59
CA GLY A 369 -8.34 5.96 -3.84
C GLY A 369 -9.22 6.54 -2.72
N PRO A 370 -9.67 5.70 -1.78
CA PRO A 370 -10.61 6.10 -0.74
C PRO A 370 -9.94 6.84 0.43
N LEU A 371 -8.62 7.02 0.41
CA LEU A 371 -7.85 7.73 1.44
C LEU A 371 -6.91 8.73 0.78
N GLY A 372 -7.00 10.00 1.15
CA GLY A 372 -6.16 11.08 0.61
C GLY A 372 -5.80 12.11 1.66
N ALA A 373 -4.68 12.83 1.46
CA ALA A 373 -4.27 13.92 2.34
C ALA A 373 -4.81 15.25 1.81
N TYR A 374 -5.43 16.04 2.68
CA TYR A 374 -5.98 17.35 2.33
C TYR A 374 -5.58 18.37 3.39
N VAL A 375 -5.27 19.59 2.98
CA VAL A 375 -4.93 20.68 3.91
C VAL A 375 -6.12 21.61 4.05
N ASN A 376 -6.35 22.17 5.23
CA ASN A 376 -7.40 23.16 5.48
C ASN A 376 -6.83 24.60 5.41
N PRO A 377 -7.67 25.66 5.45
CA PRO A 377 -7.21 27.04 5.38
C PRO A 377 -6.23 27.45 6.49
N GLY A 378 -6.28 26.77 7.64
CA GLY A 378 -5.36 26.99 8.76
C GLY A 378 -4.02 26.25 8.65
N GLY A 379 -3.77 25.55 7.54
CA GLY A 379 -2.52 24.81 7.33
C GLY A 379 -2.48 23.42 7.97
N TYR A 380 -3.58 22.93 8.52
CA TYR A 380 -3.64 21.58 9.09
C TYR A 380 -3.93 20.55 8.01
N VAL A 381 -3.05 19.56 7.92
CA VAL A 381 -3.23 18.41 7.04
C VAL A 381 -4.12 17.37 7.72
N HIS A 382 -5.06 16.83 6.96
CA HIS A 382 -5.97 15.77 7.35
C HIS A 382 -5.90 14.65 6.33
N GLU A 383 -5.55 13.45 6.78
CA GLU A 383 -5.77 12.23 6.01
C GLU A 383 -7.26 11.85 6.12
N ILE A 384 -7.96 11.91 5.01
CA ILE A 384 -9.42 11.73 4.91
C ILE A 384 -9.71 10.40 4.23
N MET A 385 -10.48 9.57 4.92
CA MET A 385 -11.10 8.37 4.39
C MET A 385 -12.52 8.68 3.94
N THR A 386 -12.88 8.33 2.72
CA THR A 386 -14.23 8.52 2.20
C THR A 386 -15.07 7.26 2.36
N LEU A 387 -16.27 7.43 2.91
CA LEU A 387 -17.22 6.37 3.22
C LEU A 387 -18.61 6.71 2.67
N HIS A 388 -19.27 5.74 2.06
CA HIS A 388 -20.66 5.88 1.65
C HIS A 388 -21.60 5.94 2.86
N LYS A 389 -21.30 5.18 3.92
CA LYS A 389 -22.11 5.11 5.14
C LYS A 389 -21.24 5.27 6.39
N ALA A 390 -21.76 6.01 7.37
CA ALA A 390 -21.20 6.11 8.71
C ALA A 390 -22.33 6.25 9.74
N ASN A 391 -22.13 5.69 10.93
CA ASN A 391 -23.09 5.66 12.04
C ASN A 391 -22.48 6.30 13.29
N GLY A 392 -23.32 6.66 14.26
CA GLY A 392 -22.85 7.21 15.54
C GLY A 392 -22.20 8.59 15.42
N LEU A 393 -22.65 9.38 14.44
CA LEU A 393 -22.12 10.68 14.08
C LEU A 393 -23.22 11.75 14.14
N ASP A 394 -22.94 12.85 14.85
CA ASP A 394 -23.77 14.05 14.89
C ASP A 394 -23.19 15.11 13.96
N LEU A 395 -24.06 15.92 13.34
CA LEU A 395 -23.67 17.07 12.53
C LEU A 395 -23.61 18.34 13.38
N ASP A 396 -22.61 19.18 13.10
CA ASP A 396 -22.34 20.43 13.82
C ASP A 396 -22.27 21.59 12.81
N GLY A 397 -23.22 22.53 12.93
CA GLY A 397 -23.31 23.71 12.07
C GLY A 397 -24.00 23.49 10.71
N PRO A 398 -24.18 24.56 9.92
CA PRO A 398 -24.73 24.49 8.58
C PRO A 398 -23.70 23.96 7.56
N PRO A 399 -24.14 23.43 6.39
CA PRO A 399 -23.24 23.10 5.29
C PRO A 399 -22.55 24.34 4.71
N ALA A 400 -21.28 24.20 4.35
CA ALA A 400 -20.47 25.25 3.72
C ALA A 400 -19.74 24.72 2.47
N THR A 401 -19.61 25.53 1.43
CA THR A 401 -18.87 25.18 0.21
C THR A 401 -17.47 25.79 0.15
N GLU A 402 -17.16 26.70 1.07
CA GLU A 402 -15.87 27.37 1.14
C GLU A 402 -14.76 26.35 1.40
N TYR A 403 -13.70 26.39 0.58
CA TYR A 403 -12.54 25.51 0.74
C TYR A 403 -12.87 24.00 0.77
N SER A 404 -13.92 23.60 0.05
CA SER A 404 -14.27 22.19 -0.07
C SER A 404 -13.20 21.43 -0.85
N TRP A 405 -12.72 20.31 -0.30
CA TRP A 405 -11.75 19.42 -0.96
C TRP A 405 -12.36 18.60 -2.10
N PHE A 406 -13.69 18.51 -2.13
CA PHE A 406 -14.44 17.79 -3.15
C PHE A 406 -15.32 18.81 -3.88
N PRO A 407 -14.87 19.33 -5.03
CA PRO A 407 -15.60 20.33 -5.80
C PRO A 407 -17.05 19.89 -6.07
N GLY A 408 -17.98 20.82 -5.95
CA GLY A 408 -19.41 20.54 -6.07
C GLY A 408 -20.09 20.00 -4.80
N TYR A 409 -19.35 19.74 -3.71
CA TYR A 409 -19.91 19.34 -2.42
C TYR A 409 -19.77 20.43 -1.36
N ALA A 410 -20.83 20.62 -0.57
CA ALA A 410 -20.78 21.36 0.69
C ALA A 410 -20.42 20.41 1.83
N TRP A 411 -19.59 20.85 2.78
CA TRP A 411 -19.21 20.07 3.95
C TRP A 411 -19.92 20.57 5.22
N THR A 412 -20.23 19.64 6.12
CA THR A 412 -20.73 19.93 7.48
C THR A 412 -19.85 19.17 8.47
N ILE A 413 -19.39 19.83 9.54
CA ILE A 413 -18.55 19.18 10.55
C ILE A 413 -19.33 18.04 11.19
N THR A 414 -18.68 16.90 11.43
CA THR A 414 -19.26 15.81 12.19
C THR A 414 -18.43 15.40 13.40
N ARG A 415 -19.12 15.02 14.47
CA ARG A 415 -18.55 14.57 15.74
C ARG A 415 -19.12 13.21 16.12
N CYS A 416 -18.33 12.41 16.82
CA CYS A 416 -18.84 11.18 17.42
C CYS A 416 -19.97 11.52 18.41
N ALA A 417 -21.14 10.90 18.25
CA ALA A 417 -22.29 11.12 19.11
C ALA A 417 -21.99 10.74 20.58
N SER A 418 -21.11 9.75 20.79
CA SER A 418 -20.76 9.24 22.12
C SER A 418 -19.76 10.12 22.87
N CYS A 419 -18.64 10.50 22.24
CA CYS A 419 -17.53 11.21 22.93
C CYS A 419 -17.29 12.63 22.45
N ARG A 420 -18.08 13.13 21.49
CA ARG A 420 -17.99 14.48 20.89
C ARG A 420 -16.66 14.80 20.18
N THR A 421 -15.77 13.82 20.04
CA THR A 421 -14.55 13.97 19.24
C THR A 421 -14.94 14.31 17.81
N GLN A 422 -14.36 15.37 17.23
CA GLN A 422 -14.58 15.69 15.82
C GLN A 422 -14.07 14.52 14.97
N MET A 423 -14.92 13.93 14.15
CA MET A 423 -14.56 12.75 13.36
C MET A 423 -14.19 13.13 11.93
N GLY A 424 -14.78 14.18 11.39
CA GLY A 424 -14.54 14.62 10.02
C GLY A 424 -15.66 15.51 9.52
N TRP A 425 -16.15 15.23 8.32
CA TRP A 425 -17.19 16.00 7.65
C TRP A 425 -18.19 15.12 6.90
N LEU A 426 -19.45 15.55 6.84
CA LEU A 426 -20.42 15.07 5.85
C LEU A 426 -20.34 15.96 4.62
N PHE A 427 -20.12 15.37 3.45
CA PHE A 427 -20.16 16.07 2.17
C PHE A 427 -21.51 15.85 1.50
N THR A 428 -22.19 16.92 1.12
CA THR A 428 -23.50 16.92 0.46
C THR A 428 -23.43 17.61 -0.90
N ALA A 429 -23.92 16.94 -1.94
CA ALA A 429 -23.89 17.45 -3.31
C ALA A 429 -24.70 18.75 -3.45
N THR A 430 -24.09 19.80 -4.00
CA THR A 430 -24.73 21.11 -4.22
C THR A 430 -25.72 21.10 -5.38
N THR A 431 -25.58 20.16 -6.32
CA THR A 431 -26.46 19.98 -7.48
C THR A 431 -27.04 18.57 -7.51
N LYS A 432 -28.21 18.40 -8.13
CA LYS A 432 -28.88 17.08 -8.25
C LYS A 432 -28.14 16.10 -9.15
N LYS A 433 -27.26 16.60 -10.04
CA LYS A 433 -26.49 15.80 -10.99
C LYS A 433 -25.27 15.12 -10.37
N LEU A 434 -24.75 15.65 -9.26
CA LEU A 434 -23.58 15.06 -8.62
C LEU A 434 -23.97 13.81 -7.83
N LYS A 435 -23.18 12.76 -8.01
CA LYS A 435 -23.28 11.49 -7.29
C LYS A 435 -21.96 11.19 -6.56
N PRO A 436 -22.02 10.57 -5.37
CA PRO A 436 -23.23 10.30 -4.59
C PRO A 436 -23.89 11.59 -4.06
N ARG A 437 -25.16 11.54 -3.64
CA ARG A 437 -25.85 12.72 -3.08
C ARG A 437 -25.21 13.21 -1.78
N SER A 438 -24.61 12.30 -1.04
CA SER A 438 -23.78 12.61 0.11
C SER A 438 -22.80 11.47 0.40
N PHE A 439 -21.69 11.78 1.05
CA PHE A 439 -20.75 10.80 1.59
C PHE A 439 -20.03 11.40 2.80
N TRP A 440 -19.34 10.57 3.56
CA TRP A 440 -18.59 10.98 4.75
C TRP A 440 -17.10 11.05 4.44
N GLY A 441 -16.43 12.10 4.89
CA GLY A 441 -14.97 12.19 4.95
C GLY A 441 -14.52 12.11 6.41
N ILE A 442 -14.00 10.95 6.83
CA ILE A 442 -13.58 10.68 8.21
C ILE A 442 -12.06 10.79 8.32
N ARG A 443 -11.57 11.44 9.37
CA ARG A 443 -10.14 11.61 9.63
C ARG A 443 -9.53 10.28 10.08
N SER A 444 -8.50 9.79 9.37
CA SER A 444 -7.79 8.54 9.69
C SER A 444 -7.28 8.53 11.14
N CYS A 445 -6.78 9.68 11.61
CA CYS A 445 -6.23 9.85 12.96
C CYS A 445 -7.24 9.65 14.10
N GLN A 446 -8.54 9.69 13.80
CA GLN A 446 -9.63 9.57 14.77
C GLN A 446 -10.27 8.18 14.77
N VAL A 447 -9.81 7.27 13.90
CA VAL A 447 -10.32 5.91 13.83
C VAL A 447 -9.27 4.88 14.23
N ALA A 448 -9.74 3.72 14.67
CA ALA A 448 -8.98 2.53 15.01
C ALA A 448 -9.48 1.34 14.21
#